data_AF-A0AAP5WBD2-F1
#
_entry.id   AF-A0AAP5WBD2-F1
#
_cell.length_a   1.000
_cell.length_b   1.000
_cell.length_c   1.000
_cell.angle_alpha   90.00
_cell.angle_beta   90.00
_cell.angle_gamma   90.00
#
_symmetry.space_group_name_H-M   'P 1'
#
loop_
_entity.id
_entity.type
_entity.pdbx_description
1 polymer ?
#
loop_
_entity_poly.entity_id
_entity_poly.type
_entity_poly.pdbx_seq_one_letter_code
_entity_poly.pdbx_strand_id
1 'polypeptide(L)'
;MFTVIDMINHYLGYINVNLKLKNRIYTIIGFVGNFYMLYLAFRFFENGRWVRGLGFIAIFLIFLYFLIMNIFFYFTKKAPPFDISPKIEKLLGGKPREVSENEELRQRLHQHERGRRAIVPTTGIFEKNTILPATIKSTQREVYNINQLAEQMIQNNFAMADYEGLSDDEIITHLQDSNDSAVYAIGEGIPFPYFELREENGEANIYAGMNQMNLYRIGHVASVGLSNYFDAKKQYQLYLAQAVLIGGQRKFAGRSTLMTEESPYAAKIQMAYQKRDNNGTQTRRRSY
;
A
#
# COMPACT_ATOMS: atom_id res chain seq x y z
N MET A 1 6.13 11.75 33.39
CA MET A 1 4.73 12.03 33.77
C MET A 1 3.85 11.52 32.64
N PHE A 2 3.25 10.34 32.82
CA PHE A 2 2.37 9.73 31.81
C PHE A 2 1.07 10.53 31.76
N THR A 3 0.98 11.45 30.82
CA THR A 3 -0.22 12.26 30.63
C THR A 3 -1.20 11.44 29.83
N VAL A 4 -2.47 11.43 30.21
CA VAL A 4 -3.58 10.73 29.52
C VAL A 4 -3.59 11.03 28.01
N ILE A 5 -3.07 12.19 27.61
CA ILE A 5 -2.89 12.61 26.21
C ILE A 5 -1.90 11.71 25.44
N ASP A 6 -0.78 11.30 26.03
CA ASP A 6 0.18 10.37 25.41
C ASP A 6 -0.42 8.98 25.25
N MET A 7 -1.18 8.53 26.26
CA MET A 7 -1.87 7.25 26.20
C MET A 7 -2.93 7.24 25.09
N ILE A 8 -3.69 8.33 24.93
CA ILE A 8 -4.67 8.47 23.85
C ILE A 8 -3.98 8.54 22.47
N ASN A 9 -2.88 9.29 22.34
CA ASN A 9 -2.11 9.33 21.09
C ASN A 9 -1.57 7.95 20.70
N HIS A 10 -1.11 7.17 21.68
CA HIS A 10 -0.62 5.82 21.45
C HIS A 10 -1.75 4.83 21.11
N TYR A 11 -2.88 4.92 21.81
CA TYR A 11 -4.05 4.05 21.60
C TYR A 11 -4.76 4.33 20.26
N LEU A 12 -4.82 5.60 19.85
CA LEU A 12 -5.40 6.01 18.56
C LEU A 12 -4.47 5.78 17.37
N GLY A 13 -3.16 5.60 17.60
CA GLY A 13 -2.20 5.23 16.56
C GLY A 13 -2.23 3.73 16.22
N TYR A 14 -2.65 2.88 17.16
CA TYR A 14 -2.64 1.41 17.00
C TYR A 14 -3.95 0.84 16.43
N ILE A 15 -5.04 1.59 16.52
CA ILE A 15 -6.32 1.22 15.91
C ILE A 15 -6.40 2.00 14.60
N ASN A 16 -6.69 1.34 13.48
CA ASN A 16 -6.94 2.00 12.20
C ASN A 16 -8.27 2.77 12.27
N VAL A 17 -8.31 3.84 13.06
CA VAL A 17 -9.52 4.62 13.29
C VAL A 17 -9.63 5.66 12.17
N ASN A 18 -10.80 5.72 11.55
CA ASN A 18 -11.16 6.76 10.58
C ASN A 18 -10.74 8.14 11.12
N LEU A 19 -9.94 8.90 10.36
CA LEU A 19 -9.44 10.24 10.74
C LEU A 19 -10.55 11.18 11.26
N LYS A 20 -11.79 11.00 10.78
CA LYS A 20 -12.96 11.75 11.26
C LYS A 20 -13.22 11.52 12.76
N LEU A 21 -13.01 10.32 13.26
CA LEU A 21 -13.17 9.96 14.67
C LEU A 21 -12.05 10.59 15.52
N LYS A 22 -10.80 10.60 15.01
CA LYS A 22 -9.67 11.26 15.67
C LYS A 22 -9.92 12.76 15.86
N ASN A 23 -10.36 13.46 14.81
CA ASN A 23 -10.67 14.89 14.88
C ASN A 23 -11.90 15.20 15.74
N ARG A 24 -12.88 14.28 15.81
CA ARG A 24 -13.99 14.37 16.77
C ARG A 24 -13.51 14.30 18.21
N ILE A 25 -12.61 13.36 18.52
CA ILE A 25 -12.01 13.23 19.86
C ILE A 25 -11.24 14.49 20.23
N TYR A 26 -10.39 15.02 19.33
CA TYR A 26 -9.66 16.26 19.60
C TYR A 26 -10.59 17.47 19.78
N THR A 27 -11.69 17.55 19.04
CA THR A 27 -12.71 18.60 19.22
C THR A 27 -13.36 18.51 20.60
N ILE A 28 -13.69 17.30 21.06
CA ILE A 28 -14.27 17.08 22.40
C ILE A 28 -13.28 17.46 23.50
N ILE A 29 -12.01 17.05 23.38
CA ILE A 29 -10.95 17.38 24.35
C ILE A 29 -10.71 18.89 24.38
N GLY A 30 -10.64 19.52 23.21
CA GLY A 30 -10.50 20.97 23.08
C GLY A 30 -11.66 21.72 23.73
N PHE A 31 -12.89 21.20 23.62
CA PHE A 31 -14.07 21.78 24.26
C PHE A 31 -13.93 21.77 25.79
N VAL A 32 -13.51 20.65 26.37
CA VAL A 32 -13.26 20.55 27.82
C VAL A 32 -12.14 21.49 28.27
N GLY A 33 -11.04 21.57 27.51
CA GLY A 33 -9.93 22.49 27.78
C GLY A 33 -10.34 23.97 27.70
N ASN A 34 -11.22 24.32 26.76
CA ASN A 34 -11.70 25.70 26.62
C ASN A 34 -12.57 26.11 27.82
N PHE A 35 -13.45 25.24 28.31
CA PHE A 35 -14.22 25.52 29.53
C PHE A 35 -13.35 25.60 30.78
N TYR A 36 -12.22 24.88 30.82
CA TYR A 36 -11.22 25.06 31.87
C TYR A 36 -10.55 26.44 31.83
N MET A 37 -10.28 26.98 30.63
CA MET A 37 -9.78 28.36 30.47
C MET A 37 -10.78 29.39 30.98
N LEU A 38 -12.08 29.17 30.77
CA LEU A 38 -13.14 30.01 31.32
C LEU A 38 -13.15 29.98 32.86
N TYR A 39 -13.02 28.79 33.45
CA TYR A 39 -12.89 28.63 34.90
C TYR A 39 -11.66 29.41 35.45
N LEU A 40 -10.52 29.31 34.75
CA LEU A 40 -9.32 30.07 35.11
C LEU A 40 -9.57 31.59 35.06
N ALA A 41 -10.30 32.07 34.06
CA ALA A 41 -10.66 33.47 33.94
C ALA A 41 -11.44 33.97 35.15
N PHE A 42 -12.48 33.24 35.59
CA PHE A 42 -13.25 33.56 36.80
C PHE A 42 -12.36 33.61 38.05
N ARG A 43 -11.44 32.66 38.20
CA ARG A 43 -10.48 32.66 39.32
C ARG A 43 -9.54 33.86 39.29
N PHE A 44 -9.21 34.41 38.12
CA PHE A 44 -8.42 35.64 38.02
C PHE A 44 -9.23 36.90 38.38
N PHE A 45 -10.54 36.92 38.12
CA PHE A 45 -11.42 37.99 38.59
C PHE A 45 -11.59 37.99 40.10
N GLU A 46 -11.78 36.82 40.71
CA GLU A 46 -11.85 36.67 42.17
C GLU A 46 -10.55 37.12 42.86
N ASN A 47 -9.41 36.88 42.23
CA ASN A 47 -8.10 37.31 42.73
C ASN A 47 -7.74 38.78 42.41
N GLY A 48 -8.68 39.57 41.90
CA GLY A 48 -8.48 41.00 41.61
C GLY A 48 -7.53 41.28 40.44
N ARG A 49 -7.24 40.31 39.57
CA ARG A 49 -6.34 40.44 38.40
C ARG A 49 -7.12 40.53 37.11
N TRP A 50 -7.93 41.58 37.00
CA TRP A 50 -8.90 41.83 35.94
C TRP A 50 -8.31 41.78 34.52
N VAL A 51 -7.12 42.36 34.31
CA VAL A 51 -6.47 42.37 32.98
C VAL A 51 -6.15 40.95 32.51
N ARG A 52 -5.70 40.07 33.41
CA ARG A 52 -5.40 38.67 33.08
C ARG A 52 -6.69 37.89 32.85
N GLY A 53 -7.70 38.08 33.70
CA GLY A 53 -9.03 37.47 33.52
C GLY A 53 -9.67 37.84 32.17
N LEU A 54 -9.61 39.11 31.77
CA LEU A 54 -10.09 39.58 30.47
C LEU A 54 -9.31 38.95 29.31
N GLY A 55 -7.99 38.78 29.43
CA GLY A 55 -7.18 38.07 28.43
C GLY A 55 -7.61 36.62 28.25
N PHE A 56 -7.88 35.90 29.35
CA PHE A 56 -8.38 34.53 29.30
C PHE A 56 -9.79 34.43 28.70
N ILE A 57 -10.68 35.40 28.98
CA ILE A 57 -12.00 35.49 28.32
C ILE A 57 -11.86 35.72 26.82
N ALA A 58 -10.97 36.61 26.39
CA ALA A 58 -10.76 36.89 24.97
C ALA A 58 -10.27 35.63 24.22
N ILE A 59 -9.29 34.93 24.78
CA ILE A 59 -8.77 33.66 24.23
C ILE A 59 -9.87 32.58 24.24
N PHE A 60 -10.65 32.49 25.31
CA PHE A 60 -11.78 31.57 25.41
C PHE A 60 -12.78 31.77 24.27
N LEU A 61 -13.17 33.02 23.98
CA LEU A 61 -14.12 33.34 22.91
C LEU A 61 -13.56 32.99 21.52
N ILE A 62 -12.27 33.25 21.29
CA ILE A 62 -11.58 32.90 20.03
C ILE A 62 -11.60 31.38 19.85
N PHE A 63 -11.16 30.61 20.85
CA PHE A 63 -11.18 29.15 20.75
C PHE A 63 -12.58 28.56 20.73
N LEU A 64 -13.55 29.17 21.42
CA LEU A 64 -14.95 28.76 21.40
C LEU A 64 -15.51 28.87 19.99
N TYR A 65 -15.21 29.95 19.28
CA TYR A 65 -15.60 30.13 17.89
C TYR A 65 -15.05 29.00 17.00
N PHE A 66 -13.74 28.71 17.07
CA PHE A 66 -13.13 27.64 16.29
C PHE A 66 -13.65 26.25 16.68
N LEU A 67 -13.93 26.00 17.95
CA LEU A 67 -14.51 24.75 18.43
C LEU A 67 -15.92 24.54 17.89
N ILE A 68 -16.76 25.57 17.88
CA ILE A 68 -18.10 25.50 17.29
C ILE A 68 -17.99 25.20 15.79
N MET A 69 -17.08 25.85 15.06
CA MET A 69 -16.83 25.56 13.64
C MET A 69 -16.39 24.10 13.42
N ASN A 70 -15.48 23.58 14.25
CA ASN A 70 -15.08 22.18 14.21
C ASN A 70 -16.23 21.21 14.54
N ILE A 71 -17.12 21.56 15.46
CA ILE A 71 -18.32 20.76 15.74
C ILE A 71 -19.23 20.69 14.50
N PHE A 72 -19.48 21.82 13.84
CA PHE A 72 -20.24 21.83 12.60
C PHE A 72 -19.56 20.98 11.51
N PHE A 73 -18.25 21.13 11.32
CA PHE A 73 -17.50 20.43 10.29
C PHE A 73 -17.40 18.91 10.50
N TYR A 74 -17.14 18.45 11.74
CA TYR A 74 -16.90 17.04 12.02
C TYR A 74 -18.14 16.25 12.48
N PHE A 75 -19.13 16.91 13.09
CA PHE A 75 -20.33 16.28 13.62
C PHE A 75 -21.59 16.55 12.79
N THR A 76 -21.60 17.60 11.96
CA THR A 76 -22.76 17.97 11.13
C THR A 76 -22.45 17.85 9.64
N LYS A 77 -23.45 17.58 8.79
CA LYS A 77 -23.31 17.55 7.31
C LYS A 77 -23.60 18.92 6.63
N LYS A 78 -23.77 19.98 7.41
CA LYS A 78 -24.18 21.31 6.94
C LYS A 78 -23.02 22.29 7.12
N ALA A 79 -22.81 23.17 6.14
CA ALA A 79 -21.87 24.27 6.26
C ALA A 79 -22.30 25.22 7.39
N PRO A 80 -21.38 25.66 8.27
CA PRO A 80 -21.73 26.53 9.40
C PRO A 80 -22.16 27.93 8.92
N PRO A 81 -23.16 28.56 9.57
CA PRO A 81 -23.45 29.96 9.33
C PRO A 81 -22.32 30.82 9.91
N PHE A 82 -21.81 31.78 9.13
CA PHE A 82 -20.70 32.70 9.48
C PHE A 82 -19.28 32.07 9.50
N ASP A 83 -18.94 31.31 8.46
CA ASP A 83 -17.57 30.85 8.23
C ASP A 83 -16.66 32.01 7.75
N ILE A 84 -15.71 32.42 8.60
CA ILE A 84 -14.71 33.46 8.29
C ILE A 84 -13.42 32.84 7.72
N SER A 85 -13.32 31.50 7.67
CA SER A 85 -12.17 30.76 7.13
C SER A 85 -11.72 31.25 5.74
N PRO A 86 -12.61 31.57 4.77
CA PRO A 86 -12.19 32.05 3.46
C PRO A 86 -11.47 33.41 3.50
N LYS A 87 -11.81 34.27 4.47
CA LYS A 87 -11.19 35.60 4.64
C LYS A 87 -9.83 35.49 5.31
N ILE A 88 -9.68 34.54 6.24
CA ILE A 88 -8.41 34.21 6.91
C ILE A 88 -7.45 33.55 5.92
N GLU A 89 -7.94 32.61 5.11
CA GLU A 89 -7.21 31.91 4.03
C GLU A 89 -6.60 32.88 3.00
N LYS A 90 -7.33 33.95 2.65
CA LYS A 90 -6.84 34.98 1.73
C LYS A 90 -5.79 35.91 2.37
N LEU A 91 -5.83 36.09 3.69
CA LEU A 91 -4.89 36.94 4.43
C LEU A 91 -3.58 36.20 4.73
N LEU A 92 -3.63 34.87 4.91
CA LEU A 92 -2.48 34.01 5.21
C LEU A 92 -1.76 33.44 3.99
N GLY A 93 -2.14 33.84 2.77
CA GLY A 93 -1.38 33.55 1.54
C GLY A 93 -1.81 32.31 0.76
N GLY A 94 -3.10 31.97 0.76
CA GLY A 94 -3.65 30.86 -0.02
C GLY A 94 -3.92 29.61 0.82
N LYS A 95 -4.48 28.58 0.15
CA LYS A 95 -5.09 27.38 0.75
C LYS A 95 -4.30 26.88 1.98
N PRO A 96 -4.99 26.54 3.10
CA PRO A 96 -4.30 26.08 4.30
C PRO A 96 -3.42 24.89 3.94
N ARG A 97 -2.10 25.05 4.13
CA ARG A 97 -1.12 23.98 3.96
C ARG A 97 -1.58 22.72 4.68
N GLU A 98 -2.26 22.83 5.81
CA GLU A 98 -2.78 21.68 6.57
C GLU A 98 -3.96 20.94 5.92
N VAL A 99 -4.77 21.56 5.05
CA VAL A 99 -5.89 20.86 4.36
C VAL A 99 -5.38 20.19 3.10
N SER A 100 -4.52 20.87 2.33
CA SER A 100 -3.83 20.27 1.19
C SER A 100 -2.80 19.24 1.63
N GLU A 101 -2.02 19.49 2.68
CA GLU A 101 -1.15 18.49 3.30
C GLU A 101 -1.96 17.41 3.99
N ASN A 102 -3.15 17.61 4.56
CA ASN A 102 -3.94 16.46 5.05
C ASN A 102 -4.58 15.65 3.94
N GLU A 103 -4.94 16.26 2.80
CA GLU A 103 -5.42 15.52 1.63
C GLU A 103 -4.27 14.78 0.94
N GLU A 104 -3.12 15.43 0.75
CA GLU A 104 -1.90 14.84 0.22
C GLU A 104 -1.27 13.84 1.21
N LEU A 105 -1.31 14.09 2.52
CA LEU A 105 -0.84 13.15 3.55
C LEU A 105 -1.85 12.02 3.75
N ARG A 106 -3.17 12.24 3.58
CA ARG A 106 -4.14 11.14 3.49
C ARG A 106 -3.92 10.32 2.24
N GLN A 107 -3.70 10.94 1.10
CA GLN A 107 -3.36 10.25 -0.15
C GLN A 107 -2.05 9.48 0.04
N ARG A 108 -0.98 10.11 0.54
CA ARG A 108 0.32 9.48 0.82
C ARG A 108 0.27 8.41 1.91
N LEU A 109 -0.53 8.57 2.97
CA LEU A 109 -0.72 7.57 4.02
C LEU A 109 -1.58 6.41 3.52
N HIS A 110 -2.61 6.67 2.71
CA HIS A 110 -3.34 5.62 2.01
C HIS A 110 -2.44 4.91 0.99
N GLN A 111 -1.58 5.61 0.26
CA GLN A 111 -0.59 5.01 -0.65
C GLN A 111 0.47 4.20 0.12
N HIS A 112 0.93 4.68 1.27
CA HIS A 112 1.89 4.00 2.15
C HIS A 112 1.29 2.80 2.90
N GLU A 113 0.00 2.79 3.24
CA GLU A 113 -0.69 1.63 3.82
C GLU A 113 -1.16 0.63 2.76
N ARG A 114 -1.48 1.08 1.54
CA ARG A 114 -1.98 0.22 0.43
C ARG A 114 -0.86 -0.51 -0.31
N GLY A 115 0.30 0.12 -0.49
CA GLY A 115 1.47 -0.49 -1.16
C GLY A 115 2.35 -1.40 -0.29
N ARG A 116 2.05 -1.56 1.02
CA ARG A 116 2.96 -2.23 1.98
C ARG A 116 2.41 -3.44 2.72
N ARG A 117 1.23 -3.95 2.36
CA ARG A 117 1.01 -5.41 2.54
C ARG A 117 1.68 -6.14 1.39
N ALA A 118 2.99 -5.94 1.25
CA ALA A 118 3.81 -6.85 0.47
C ALA A 118 3.65 -8.20 1.17
N ILE A 119 2.78 -9.05 0.63
CA ILE A 119 2.73 -10.46 1.00
C ILE A 119 4.08 -10.97 0.57
N VAL A 120 5.07 -10.94 1.48
CA VAL A 120 6.39 -11.47 1.19
C VAL A 120 6.18 -12.99 1.11
N PRO A 121 6.25 -13.61 -0.07
CA PRO A 121 6.08 -15.05 -0.14
C PRO A 121 7.20 -15.71 0.67
N THR A 122 6.82 -16.69 1.49
CA THR A 122 7.69 -17.32 2.50
C THR A 122 8.62 -18.38 1.92
N THR A 123 8.87 -18.36 0.60
CA THR A 123 9.74 -19.34 -0.10
C THR A 123 11.22 -19.23 0.27
N GLY A 124 11.59 -18.26 1.11
CA GLY A 124 12.93 -18.06 1.65
C GLY A 124 13.54 -16.73 1.21
N ILE A 125 14.66 -16.37 1.85
CA ILE A 125 15.46 -15.20 1.48
C ILE A 125 16.56 -15.69 0.54
N PHE A 126 16.51 -15.30 -0.73
CA PHE A 126 17.52 -15.63 -1.74
C PHE A 126 18.38 -14.40 -2.04
N GLU A 127 19.69 -14.60 -2.22
CA GLU A 127 20.57 -13.51 -2.66
C GLU A 127 20.21 -13.09 -4.09
N LYS A 128 20.10 -11.78 -4.35
CA LYS A 128 19.66 -11.24 -5.66
C LYS A 128 20.48 -11.75 -6.86
N ASN A 129 21.75 -12.08 -6.65
CA ASN A 129 22.66 -12.64 -7.67
C ASN A 129 22.39 -14.13 -8.02
N THR A 130 21.54 -14.82 -7.25
CA THR A 130 21.19 -16.24 -7.45
C THR A 130 19.82 -16.42 -8.07
N ILE A 131 19.15 -15.34 -8.51
CA ILE A 131 17.79 -15.39 -9.06
C ILE A 131 17.82 -15.11 -10.57
N LEU A 132 17.16 -15.96 -11.35
CA LEU A 132 17.01 -15.83 -12.80
C LEU A 132 15.53 -15.76 -13.19
N PRO A 133 15.17 -14.97 -14.22
CA PRO A 133 13.83 -15.00 -14.77
C PRO A 133 13.56 -16.37 -15.41
N ALA A 134 12.34 -16.87 -15.27
CA ALA A 134 11.89 -18.08 -15.93
C ALA A 134 10.70 -17.79 -16.84
N THR A 135 10.74 -18.37 -18.03
CA THR A 135 9.63 -18.28 -18.99
C THR A 135 8.72 -19.46 -18.78
N ILE A 136 7.45 -19.18 -18.50
CA ILE A 136 6.39 -20.19 -18.48
C ILE A 136 5.63 -20.19 -19.81
N LYS A 137 5.12 -21.36 -20.17
CA LYS A 137 4.09 -21.51 -21.20
C LYS A 137 2.80 -21.97 -20.54
N SER A 138 1.72 -21.32 -20.92
CA SER A 138 0.38 -21.58 -20.37
C SER A 138 -0.56 -21.92 -21.51
N THR A 139 -1.37 -22.94 -21.30
CA THR A 139 -2.51 -23.32 -22.12
C THR A 139 -3.69 -22.38 -21.86
N GLN A 140 -4.72 -22.42 -22.72
CA GLN A 140 -5.93 -21.60 -22.54
C GLN A 140 -6.60 -21.83 -21.17
N ARG A 141 -6.61 -23.08 -20.68
CA ARG A 141 -7.17 -23.43 -19.37
C ARG A 141 -6.33 -22.83 -18.23
N GLU A 142 -5.02 -22.81 -18.37
CA GLU A 142 -4.11 -22.26 -17.36
C GLU A 142 -4.17 -20.72 -17.34
N VAL A 143 -4.31 -20.07 -18.49
CA VAL A 143 -4.60 -18.63 -18.57
C VAL A 143 -5.93 -18.31 -17.89
N TYR A 144 -6.96 -19.13 -18.10
CA TYR A 144 -8.22 -18.99 -17.37
C TYR A 144 -8.02 -19.12 -15.85
N ASN A 145 -7.23 -20.09 -15.38
CA ASN A 145 -6.90 -20.21 -13.96
C ASN A 145 -6.19 -18.98 -13.41
N ILE A 146 -5.24 -18.39 -14.15
CA ILE A 146 -4.54 -17.15 -13.75
C ILE A 146 -5.55 -16.00 -13.58
N ASN A 147 -6.46 -15.82 -14.55
CA ASN A 147 -7.46 -14.76 -14.47
C ASN A 147 -8.42 -14.96 -13.28
N GLN A 148 -8.85 -16.20 -13.00
CA GLN A 148 -9.68 -16.51 -11.83
C GLN A 148 -8.94 -16.23 -10.51
N LEU A 149 -7.65 -16.56 -10.44
CA LEU A 149 -6.83 -16.21 -9.28
C LEU A 149 -6.68 -14.70 -9.12
N ALA A 150 -6.50 -13.95 -10.21
CA ALA A 150 -6.43 -12.49 -10.19
C ALA A 150 -7.72 -11.88 -9.63
N GLU A 151 -8.88 -12.33 -10.10
CA GLU A 151 -10.19 -11.91 -9.60
C GLU A 151 -10.33 -12.18 -8.10
N GLN A 152 -9.95 -13.38 -7.64
CA GLN A 152 -9.96 -13.73 -6.23
C GLN A 152 -9.02 -12.86 -5.40
N MET A 153 -7.81 -12.57 -5.90
CA MET A 153 -6.85 -11.70 -5.22
C MET A 153 -7.39 -10.28 -5.08
N ILE A 154 -8.03 -9.74 -6.12
CA ILE A 154 -8.63 -8.39 -6.10
C ILE A 154 -9.84 -8.35 -5.15
N GLN A 155 -10.77 -9.30 -5.27
CA GLN A 155 -11.97 -9.36 -4.43
C GLN A 155 -11.64 -9.48 -2.94
N ASN A 156 -10.60 -10.22 -2.60
CA ASN A 156 -10.17 -10.43 -1.22
C ASN A 156 -9.16 -9.38 -0.72
N ASN A 157 -8.95 -8.29 -1.47
CA ASN A 157 -8.01 -7.19 -1.14
C ASN A 157 -6.54 -7.62 -0.95
N PHE A 158 -6.12 -8.73 -1.60
CA PHE A 158 -4.70 -9.08 -1.74
C PHE A 158 -4.05 -8.34 -2.90
N ALA A 159 -4.86 -7.91 -3.88
CA ALA A 159 -4.46 -7.07 -4.99
C ALA A 159 -5.34 -5.82 -5.05
N MET A 160 -4.73 -4.65 -5.28
CA MET A 160 -5.45 -3.42 -5.57
C MET A 160 -5.21 -3.05 -7.04
N ALA A 161 -6.29 -2.86 -7.79
CA ALA A 161 -6.25 -2.48 -9.19
C ALA A 161 -6.60 -1.00 -9.32
N ASP A 162 -5.77 -0.12 -8.76
CA ASP A 162 -5.99 1.33 -8.69
C ASP A 162 -4.79 2.16 -9.21
N TYR A 163 -3.95 1.57 -10.07
CA TYR A 163 -2.77 2.20 -10.67
C TYR A 163 -1.81 2.75 -9.62
N GLU A 164 -1.63 2.02 -8.51
CA GLU A 164 -0.84 2.45 -7.34
C GLU A 164 -1.31 3.78 -6.73
N GLY A 165 -2.56 4.18 -7.00
CA GLY A 165 -3.16 5.43 -6.56
C GLY A 165 -2.83 6.65 -7.43
N LEU A 166 -2.18 6.47 -8.58
CA LEU A 166 -1.86 7.56 -9.50
C LEU A 166 -3.10 8.10 -10.20
N SER A 167 -3.19 9.43 -10.27
CA SER A 167 -4.17 10.15 -11.10
C SER A 167 -3.79 10.09 -12.58
N ASP A 168 -4.75 10.40 -13.45
CA ASP A 168 -4.53 10.39 -14.90
C ASP A 168 -3.39 11.33 -15.36
N ASP A 169 -3.28 12.51 -14.76
CA ASP A 169 -2.19 13.45 -15.07
C ASP A 169 -0.81 12.92 -14.60
N GLU A 170 -0.78 12.25 -13.45
CA GLU A 170 0.44 11.61 -12.93
C GLU A 170 0.84 10.40 -13.78
N ILE A 171 -0.12 9.62 -14.28
CA ILE A 171 0.15 8.50 -15.20
C ILE A 171 0.76 9.02 -16.51
N ILE A 172 0.24 10.12 -17.08
CA ILE A 172 0.83 10.72 -18.30
C ILE A 172 2.27 11.16 -18.05
N THR A 173 2.51 11.84 -16.92
CA THR A 173 3.84 12.30 -16.54
C THR A 173 4.79 11.12 -16.36
N HIS A 174 4.35 10.08 -15.66
CA HIS A 174 5.13 8.86 -15.44
C HIS A 174 5.53 8.21 -16.76
N LEU A 175 4.58 8.02 -17.70
CA LEU A 175 4.86 7.44 -19.02
C LEU A 175 5.87 8.25 -19.85
N GLN A 176 5.90 9.57 -19.68
CA GLN A 176 6.88 10.44 -20.36
C GLN A 176 8.27 10.35 -19.73
N ASP A 177 8.36 10.27 -18.40
CA ASP A 177 9.62 10.26 -17.66
C ASP A 177 10.30 8.87 -17.67
N SER A 178 9.52 7.79 -17.52
CA SER A 178 10.05 6.43 -17.44
C SER A 178 10.29 5.78 -18.80
N ASN A 179 9.79 6.39 -19.88
CA ASN A 179 9.76 5.83 -21.23
C ASN A 179 9.00 4.47 -21.30
N ASP A 180 8.10 4.23 -20.34
CA ASP A 180 7.23 3.07 -20.34
C ASP A 180 6.09 3.24 -21.33
N SER A 181 5.65 2.11 -21.91
CA SER A 181 4.57 2.12 -22.89
C SER A 181 3.16 2.09 -22.27
N ALA A 182 3.05 1.67 -21.00
CA ALA A 182 1.78 1.55 -20.28
C ALA A 182 1.99 1.41 -18.77
N VAL A 183 0.98 1.80 -17.99
CA VAL A 183 0.88 1.55 -16.55
C VAL A 183 -0.23 0.54 -16.30
N TYR A 184 0.06 -0.54 -15.59
CA TYR A 184 -0.92 -1.56 -15.23
C TYR A 184 -1.65 -1.19 -13.94
N ALA A 185 -2.94 -1.57 -13.84
CA ALA A 185 -3.76 -1.26 -12.68
C ALA A 185 -3.22 -1.88 -11.38
N ILE A 186 -2.55 -3.03 -11.48
CA ILE A 186 -1.91 -3.74 -10.35
C ILE A 186 -0.42 -3.40 -10.16
N GLY A 187 0.08 -2.35 -10.82
CA GLY A 187 1.49 -1.93 -10.75
C GLY A 187 2.45 -2.92 -11.42
N GLU A 188 3.67 -3.04 -10.87
CA GLU A 188 4.71 -3.95 -11.38
C GLU A 188 4.39 -5.45 -11.17
N GLY A 189 3.38 -5.75 -10.35
CA GLY A 189 2.87 -7.08 -10.10
C GLY A 189 2.76 -7.42 -8.63
N ILE A 190 1.94 -8.43 -8.34
CA ILE A 190 1.55 -8.80 -6.98
C ILE A 190 1.90 -10.27 -6.75
N PRO A 191 2.70 -10.61 -5.72
CA PRO A 191 3.10 -11.99 -5.47
C PRO A 191 1.87 -12.86 -5.19
N PHE A 192 1.84 -14.06 -5.77
CA PHE A 192 0.81 -15.03 -5.42
C PHE A 192 0.98 -15.41 -3.93
N PRO A 193 -0.12 -15.50 -3.15
CA PRO A 193 -0.04 -15.85 -1.74
C PRO A 193 0.61 -17.22 -1.49
N TYR A 194 0.32 -18.18 -2.37
CA TYR A 194 0.95 -19.48 -2.37
C TYR A 194 1.28 -19.92 -3.79
N PHE A 195 2.46 -20.50 -3.96
CA PHE A 195 2.90 -21.06 -5.23
C PHE A 195 3.91 -22.17 -5.01
N GLU A 196 3.96 -23.12 -5.95
CA GLU A 196 4.92 -24.21 -5.91
C GLU A 196 5.21 -24.76 -7.31
N LEU A 197 6.36 -25.42 -7.42
CA LEU A 197 6.80 -26.13 -8.60
C LEU A 197 6.63 -27.62 -8.37
N ARG A 198 5.95 -28.31 -9.28
CA ARG A 198 5.84 -29.78 -9.28
C ARG A 198 6.33 -30.34 -10.60
N GLU A 199 7.18 -31.35 -10.53
CA GLU A 199 7.62 -32.06 -11.73
C GLU A 199 6.75 -33.29 -11.93
N GLU A 200 5.90 -33.24 -12.95
CA GLU A 200 4.90 -34.27 -13.25
C GLU A 200 4.86 -34.49 -14.77
N ASN A 201 4.78 -35.75 -15.20
CA ASN A 201 4.69 -36.12 -16.63
C ASN A 201 5.83 -35.58 -17.51
N GLY A 202 7.03 -35.38 -16.95
CA GLY A 202 8.17 -34.82 -17.69
C GLY A 202 8.09 -33.31 -17.92
N GLU A 203 7.17 -32.61 -17.25
CA GLU A 203 7.05 -31.16 -17.29
C GLU A 203 7.28 -30.56 -15.89
N ALA A 204 7.82 -29.34 -15.86
CA ALA A 204 8.05 -28.57 -14.65
C ALA A 204 6.88 -27.60 -14.44
N ASN A 205 5.83 -28.08 -13.76
CA ASN A 205 4.55 -27.39 -13.64
C ASN A 205 4.53 -26.40 -12.48
N ILE A 206 4.01 -25.21 -12.73
CA ILE A 206 3.80 -24.19 -11.70
C ILE A 206 2.35 -24.21 -11.27
N TYR A 207 2.16 -24.31 -9.96
CA TYR A 207 0.88 -24.18 -9.29
C TYR A 207 0.86 -22.90 -8.47
N ALA A 208 -0.27 -22.20 -8.49
CA ALA A 208 -0.49 -21.02 -7.64
C ALA A 208 -1.91 -21.05 -7.07
N GLY A 209 -2.08 -20.36 -5.95
CA GLY A 209 -3.34 -20.31 -5.23
C GLY A 209 -3.36 -19.30 -4.09
N MET A 210 -4.55 -19.12 -3.52
CA MET A 210 -4.73 -18.31 -2.30
C MET A 210 -4.13 -19.01 -1.07
N ASN A 211 -3.99 -20.33 -1.10
CA ASN A 211 -3.41 -21.17 -0.06
C ASN A 211 -3.01 -22.55 -0.62
N GLN A 212 -2.44 -23.39 0.23
CA GLN A 212 -2.00 -24.76 -0.10
C GLN A 212 -3.12 -25.72 -0.52
N MET A 213 -4.35 -25.49 -0.05
CA MET A 213 -5.48 -26.40 -0.31
C MET A 213 -6.07 -26.20 -1.70
N ASN A 214 -6.03 -24.97 -2.22
CA ASN A 214 -6.67 -24.57 -3.47
C ASN A 214 -5.63 -24.12 -4.49
N LEU A 215 -4.96 -25.10 -5.11
CA LEU A 215 -3.92 -24.89 -6.09
C LEU A 215 -4.42 -25.12 -7.51
N TYR A 216 -4.12 -24.18 -8.40
CA TYR A 216 -4.40 -24.30 -9.82
C TYR A 216 -3.09 -24.31 -10.61
N ARG A 217 -3.01 -25.19 -11.61
CA ARG A 217 -1.90 -25.16 -12.57
C ARG A 217 -2.01 -23.88 -13.37
N ILE A 218 -0.93 -23.09 -13.42
CA ILE A 218 -0.86 -21.81 -14.14
C ILE A 218 0.08 -21.85 -15.34
N GLY A 219 0.83 -22.94 -15.51
CA GLY A 219 1.67 -23.19 -16.67
C GLY A 219 2.79 -24.18 -16.36
N HIS A 220 3.71 -24.33 -17.29
CA HIS A 220 4.96 -25.08 -17.10
C HIS A 220 6.18 -24.22 -17.47
N VAL A 221 7.29 -24.45 -16.78
CA VAL A 221 8.56 -23.75 -17.01
C VAL A 221 9.20 -24.27 -18.29
N ALA A 222 9.32 -23.41 -19.30
CA ALA A 222 9.99 -23.73 -20.56
C ALA A 222 11.51 -23.48 -20.46
N SER A 223 11.90 -22.36 -19.85
CA SER A 223 13.30 -21.96 -19.71
C SER A 223 13.56 -21.20 -18.41
N VAL A 224 14.81 -21.27 -17.94
CA VAL A 224 15.35 -20.47 -16.84
C VAL A 224 16.57 -19.72 -17.37
N GLY A 225 16.51 -18.39 -17.32
CA GLY A 225 17.43 -17.54 -18.07
C GLY A 225 17.38 -17.88 -19.57
N LEU A 226 18.53 -18.23 -20.14
CA LEU A 226 18.67 -18.57 -21.56
C LEU A 226 18.64 -20.07 -21.85
N SER A 227 18.45 -20.91 -20.83
CA SER A 227 18.54 -22.37 -20.96
C SER A 227 17.18 -23.03 -20.78
N ASN A 228 16.94 -24.13 -21.49
CA ASN A 228 15.80 -25.00 -21.20
C ASN A 228 15.83 -25.46 -19.74
N TYR A 229 14.66 -25.55 -19.10
CA TYR A 229 14.56 -25.91 -17.68
C TYR A 229 15.33 -27.18 -17.31
N PHE A 230 15.12 -28.27 -18.06
CA PHE A 230 15.73 -29.56 -17.72
C PHE A 230 17.23 -29.59 -18.00
N ASP A 231 17.71 -28.83 -18.97
CA ASP A 231 19.14 -28.70 -19.23
C ASP A 231 19.83 -27.87 -18.14
N ALA A 232 19.22 -26.76 -17.72
CA ALA A 232 19.70 -25.97 -16.59
C ALA A 232 19.74 -26.82 -15.30
N LYS A 233 18.72 -27.64 -15.06
CA LYS A 233 18.64 -28.53 -13.89
C LYS A 233 19.75 -29.58 -13.82
N LYS A 234 20.38 -29.96 -14.94
CA LYS A 234 21.53 -30.88 -14.95
C LYS A 234 22.75 -30.26 -14.28
N GLN A 235 22.96 -28.96 -14.49
CA GLN A 235 24.14 -28.22 -14.00
C GLN A 235 23.87 -27.54 -12.65
N TYR A 236 22.63 -27.18 -12.39
CA TYR A 236 22.22 -26.40 -11.23
C TYR A 236 21.10 -27.09 -10.45
N GLN A 237 21.02 -26.80 -9.16
CA GLN A 237 19.81 -27.01 -8.37
C GLN A 237 18.93 -25.78 -8.57
N LEU A 238 17.68 -25.99 -8.95
CA LEU A 238 16.74 -24.92 -9.26
C LEU A 238 15.61 -24.93 -8.25
N TYR A 239 15.23 -23.75 -7.76
CA TYR A 239 14.17 -23.56 -6.78
C TYR A 239 13.24 -22.44 -7.24
N LEU A 240 11.94 -22.61 -7.03
CA LEU A 240 10.97 -21.56 -7.34
C LEU A 240 11.07 -20.45 -6.28
N ALA A 241 11.65 -19.31 -6.67
CA ALA A 241 11.90 -18.21 -5.75
C ALA A 241 10.68 -17.29 -5.64
N GLN A 242 10.10 -16.91 -6.78
CA GLN A 242 8.96 -16.00 -6.81
C GLN A 242 7.99 -16.36 -7.93
N ALA A 243 6.70 -16.22 -7.65
CA ALA A 243 5.65 -16.17 -8.65
C ALA A 243 4.81 -14.90 -8.42
N VAL A 244 4.70 -14.07 -9.44
CA VAL A 244 4.06 -12.74 -9.38
C VAL A 244 2.97 -12.64 -10.45
N LEU A 245 1.77 -12.25 -10.04
CA LEU A 245 0.68 -11.88 -10.93
C LEU A 245 1.01 -10.53 -11.61
N ILE A 246 0.94 -10.49 -12.94
CA ILE A 246 1.18 -9.30 -13.76
C ILE A 246 0.07 -9.16 -14.82
N GLY A 247 0.01 -8.00 -15.49
CA GLY A 247 -0.95 -7.76 -16.56
C GLY A 247 -2.28 -7.19 -16.07
N GLY A 248 -3.37 -7.56 -16.74
CA GLY A 248 -4.69 -7.00 -16.47
C GLY A 248 -4.95 -5.68 -17.19
N GLN A 249 -5.90 -4.91 -16.65
CA GLN A 249 -6.22 -3.58 -17.14
C GLN A 249 -4.99 -2.67 -17.14
N ARG A 250 -4.78 -1.95 -18.25
CA ARG A 250 -3.66 -1.02 -18.40
C ARG A 250 -4.14 0.33 -18.93
N LYS A 251 -3.42 1.38 -18.59
CA LYS A 251 -3.53 2.71 -19.18
C LYS A 251 -2.29 3.03 -20.01
N PHE A 252 -2.49 3.62 -21.16
CA PHE A 252 -1.39 4.04 -22.04
C PHE A 252 -1.70 5.39 -22.69
N ALA A 253 -0.65 6.11 -23.08
CA ALA A 253 -0.77 7.41 -23.72
C ALA A 253 -1.31 7.26 -25.16
N GLY A 254 -2.51 7.78 -25.40
CA GLY A 254 -3.02 8.01 -26.75
C GLY A 254 -2.47 9.31 -27.35
N ARG A 255 -3.01 9.72 -28.50
CA ARG A 255 -2.57 10.96 -29.19
C ARG A 255 -2.89 12.24 -28.42
N SER A 256 -3.92 12.22 -27.59
CA SER A 256 -4.41 13.40 -26.85
C SER A 256 -5.00 13.09 -25.48
N THR A 257 -5.25 11.82 -25.16
CA THR A 257 -5.83 11.38 -23.88
C THR A 257 -5.22 10.05 -23.47
N LEU A 258 -5.34 9.69 -22.19
CA LEU A 258 -5.12 8.32 -21.75
C LEU A 258 -6.18 7.40 -22.34
N MET A 259 -5.74 6.21 -22.73
CA MET A 259 -6.59 5.13 -23.19
C MET A 259 -6.50 3.98 -22.19
N THR A 260 -7.62 3.31 -21.95
CA THR A 260 -7.70 2.13 -21.09
C THR A 260 -7.93 0.90 -21.95
N GLU A 261 -7.18 -0.17 -21.70
CA GLU A 261 -7.35 -1.45 -22.38
C GLU A 261 -7.32 -2.59 -21.37
N GLU A 262 -8.19 -3.58 -21.60
CA GLU A 262 -8.19 -4.84 -20.87
C GLU A 262 -7.25 -5.83 -21.53
N SER A 263 -6.35 -6.41 -20.74
CA SER A 263 -5.40 -7.43 -21.17
C SER A 263 -5.50 -8.63 -20.23
N PRO A 264 -5.30 -9.88 -20.70
CA PRO A 264 -5.29 -11.02 -19.80
C PRO A 264 -4.18 -10.90 -18.75
N TYR A 265 -4.44 -11.44 -17.56
CA TYR A 265 -3.42 -11.58 -16.55
C TYR A 265 -2.43 -12.69 -16.94
N ALA A 266 -1.19 -12.54 -16.49
CA ALA A 266 -0.11 -13.50 -16.66
C ALA A 266 0.67 -13.68 -15.35
N ALA A 267 1.54 -14.69 -15.32
CA ALA A 267 2.43 -14.94 -14.19
C ALA A 267 3.89 -14.76 -14.59
N LYS A 268 4.60 -13.93 -13.82
CA LYS A 268 6.05 -13.74 -13.91
C LYS A 268 6.72 -14.63 -12.88
N ILE A 269 7.60 -15.51 -13.35
CA ILE A 269 8.29 -16.48 -12.50
C ILE A 269 9.77 -16.14 -12.37
N GLN A 270 10.29 -16.29 -11.16
CA GLN A 270 11.72 -16.20 -10.87
C GLN A 270 12.18 -17.47 -10.17
N MET A 271 13.33 -17.97 -10.60
CA MET A 271 13.94 -19.19 -10.09
C MET A 271 15.27 -18.86 -9.43
N ALA A 272 15.47 -19.34 -8.22
CA ALA A 272 16.79 -19.36 -7.60
C ALA A 272 17.59 -20.55 -8.13
N TYR A 273 18.90 -20.36 -8.30
CA TYR A 273 19.81 -21.42 -8.72
C TYR A 273 21.01 -21.54 -7.79
N GLN A 274 21.47 -22.77 -7.60
CA GLN A 274 22.72 -23.09 -6.92
C GLN A 274 23.53 -24.06 -7.79
N LYS A 275 24.84 -23.81 -7.93
CA LYS A 275 25.71 -24.73 -8.66
C LYS A 275 25.77 -26.06 -7.91
N ARG A 276 25.66 -27.18 -8.65
CA ARG A 276 25.87 -28.50 -8.05
C ARG A 276 27.36 -28.65 -7.73
N ASP A 277 27.69 -28.91 -6.47
CA ASP A 277 29.04 -29.29 -6.08
C ASP A 277 29.35 -30.70 -6.59
N ASN A 278 30.34 -30.82 -7.46
CA ASN A 278 30.84 -32.11 -7.96
C ASN A 278 31.71 -32.86 -6.93
N ASN A 279 31.49 -32.68 -5.62
CA ASN A 279 32.29 -33.27 -4.55
C ASN A 279 31.78 -34.65 -4.08
N GLY A 280 31.11 -35.40 -4.94
CA GLY A 280 30.56 -36.73 -4.64
C GLY A 280 31.46 -37.92 -4.98
N THR A 281 32.63 -37.72 -5.60
CA THR A 281 33.38 -38.84 -6.22
C THR A 281 34.87 -38.88 -5.89
N GLN A 282 35.31 -38.44 -4.69
CA GLN A 282 36.72 -38.55 -4.29
C GLN A 282 37.01 -39.22 -2.93
N THR A 283 36.01 -39.73 -2.19
CA THR A 283 36.25 -40.25 -0.82
C THR A 283 36.06 -41.77 -0.65
N ARG A 284 36.36 -42.59 -1.67
CA ARG A 284 36.47 -44.06 -1.50
C ARG A 284 37.59 -44.69 -2.35
N ARG A 285 38.79 -44.13 -2.33
CA ARG A 285 40.01 -44.87 -2.67
C ARG A 285 41.16 -44.37 -1.81
N ARG A 286 41.28 -44.93 -0.60
CA ARG A 286 42.54 -45.24 0.09
C ARG A 286 42.25 -45.73 1.50
N SER A 287 42.33 -47.05 1.66
CA SER A 287 42.83 -47.68 2.86
C SER A 287 43.57 -48.91 2.35
N TYR A 288 44.88 -48.75 2.23
CA TYR A 288 45.85 -49.86 2.22
C TYR A 288 45.90 -50.46 3.61
#